data_AF-A0A5C5VPJ1-F1
#
_entry.id   AF-A0A5C5VPJ1-F1
#
_cell.length_a   1.000
_cell.length_b   1.000
_cell.length_c   1.000
_cell.angle_alpha   90.00
_cell.angle_beta   90.00
_cell.angle_gamma   90.00
#
_symmetry.space_group_name_H-M   'P 1'
#
loop_
_entity.id
_entity.type
_entity.pdbx_description
1 polymer ?
#
loop_
_entity_poly.entity_id
_entity_poly.type
_entity_poly.pdbx_seq_one_letter_code
_entity_poly.pdbx_strand_id
1 'polypeptide(L)'
;MTEDDKSEYREAFLLLQLLQNDPENRRLGSLNKHAIGNSKLFGKKVSVPNDLRKELCEAGYIREFDKKGRSAKYEITERGRGRLAETRQFPESLNKITGEMINELIVCVGEYHSQFDSLAVPAATNQVEETHSQESNAENHYDAVPSVTTTTAVSNDVIRSAVLEAIMELKRSEFHHRSYVPVYAVRRRIRERLGTQSASHETFDSIMKELWNQKKIRLVATTDLSLPEDQLQDALPGEGRTLFYVERA
;
A
#
# COMPACT_ATOMS: atom_id res chain seq x y z
N MET A 1 2.39 -30.72 6.19
CA MET A 1 2.39 -30.15 4.84
C MET A 1 2.08 -31.27 3.88
N THR A 2 0.86 -31.27 3.36
CA THR A 2 0.40 -32.18 2.30
C THR A 2 1.19 -31.92 1.00
N GLU A 3 1.05 -32.77 -0.02
CA GLU A 3 1.65 -32.46 -1.33
C GLU A 3 1.01 -31.22 -1.97
N ASP A 4 -0.28 -30.99 -1.73
CA ASP A 4 -0.99 -29.79 -2.21
C ASP A 4 -0.42 -28.53 -1.55
N ASP A 5 -0.23 -28.56 -0.23
CA ASP A 5 0.41 -27.46 0.51
C ASP A 5 1.84 -27.19 -0.03
N LYS A 6 2.58 -28.25 -0.37
CA LYS A 6 3.93 -28.11 -0.96
C LYS A 6 3.89 -27.49 -2.34
N SER A 7 2.88 -27.82 -3.15
CA SER A 7 2.71 -27.24 -4.48
C SER A 7 2.43 -25.75 -4.39
N GLU A 8 1.42 -25.36 -3.59
CA GLU A 8 1.06 -23.96 -3.36
C GLU A 8 2.27 -23.16 -2.83
N TYR A 9 3.01 -23.74 -1.88
CA TYR A 9 4.19 -23.10 -1.31
C TYR A 9 5.32 -22.91 -2.34
N ARG A 10 5.53 -23.86 -3.26
CA ARG A 10 6.54 -23.75 -4.33
C ARG A 10 6.14 -22.69 -5.36
N GLU A 11 4.86 -22.62 -5.71
CA GLU A 11 4.31 -21.59 -6.60
C GLU A 11 4.55 -20.20 -6.01
N ALA A 12 4.12 -19.99 -4.77
CA ALA A 12 4.29 -18.74 -4.05
C ALA A 12 5.75 -18.33 -3.95
N PHE A 13 6.64 -19.29 -3.67
CA PHE A 13 8.09 -19.05 -3.63
C PHE A 13 8.61 -18.50 -4.97
N LEU A 14 8.24 -19.12 -6.10
CA LEU A 14 8.73 -18.69 -7.42
C LEU A 14 8.15 -17.33 -7.84
N LEU A 15 6.86 -17.09 -7.55
CA LEU A 15 6.21 -15.81 -7.85
C LEU A 15 6.84 -14.67 -7.02
N LEU A 16 7.04 -14.89 -5.71
CA LEU A 16 7.68 -13.92 -4.84
C LEU A 16 9.14 -13.65 -5.26
N GLN A 17 9.84 -14.68 -5.70
CA GLN A 17 11.19 -14.53 -6.22
C GLN A 17 11.22 -13.66 -7.50
N LEU A 18 10.26 -13.83 -8.41
CA LEU A 18 10.17 -12.99 -9.60
C LEU A 18 9.82 -11.54 -9.26
N LEU A 19 8.98 -11.33 -8.23
CA LEU A 19 8.66 -9.99 -7.73
C LEU A 19 9.89 -9.30 -7.14
N GLN A 20 10.67 -10.01 -6.32
CA GLN A 20 11.87 -9.47 -5.65
C GLN A 20 13.02 -9.11 -6.57
N ASN A 21 13.17 -9.84 -7.68
CA ASN A 21 14.30 -9.63 -8.56
C ASN A 21 13.98 -8.50 -9.56
N ASP A 22 14.94 -7.58 -9.71
CA ASP A 22 14.95 -6.57 -10.75
C ASP A 22 14.66 -7.22 -12.11
N PRO A 23 13.74 -6.68 -12.94
CA PRO A 23 13.46 -7.15 -14.30
C PRO A 23 14.72 -7.47 -15.13
N GLU A 24 15.81 -6.72 -14.94
CA GLU A 24 17.07 -6.94 -15.66
C GLU A 24 17.85 -8.18 -15.15
N ASN A 25 17.64 -8.56 -13.89
CA ASN A 25 18.30 -9.67 -13.19
C ASN A 25 17.44 -10.95 -13.08
N ARG A 26 16.24 -11.01 -13.67
CA ARG A 26 15.35 -12.18 -13.71
C ARG A 26 15.81 -13.32 -14.64
N ARG A 27 17.11 -13.63 -14.65
CA ARG A 27 17.67 -14.75 -15.43
C ARG A 27 17.47 -16.08 -14.70
N LEU A 28 17.02 -17.10 -15.43
CA LEU A 28 16.78 -18.46 -14.93
C LEU A 28 17.91 -19.01 -14.04
N GLY A 29 19.18 -18.79 -14.41
CA GLY A 29 20.33 -19.30 -13.66
C GLY A 29 20.50 -18.68 -12.28
N SER A 30 20.16 -17.39 -12.11
CA SER A 30 20.15 -16.74 -10.80
C SER A 30 18.99 -17.26 -9.97
N LEU A 31 17.80 -17.34 -10.58
CA LEU A 31 16.59 -17.78 -9.90
C LEU A 31 16.70 -19.22 -9.38
N ASN A 32 17.28 -20.11 -10.18
CA ASN A 32 17.49 -21.51 -9.79
C ASN A 32 18.49 -21.69 -8.65
N LYS A 33 19.49 -20.83 -8.48
CA LYS A 33 20.44 -20.95 -7.35
C LYS A 33 19.73 -20.82 -6.01
N HIS A 34 18.80 -19.88 -5.89
CA HIS A 34 18.03 -19.69 -4.66
C HIS A 34 17.01 -20.82 -4.44
N ALA A 35 16.37 -21.31 -5.50
CA ALA A 35 15.44 -22.44 -5.42
C ALA A 35 16.15 -23.75 -5.00
N ILE A 36 17.31 -24.05 -5.60
CA ILE A 36 18.13 -25.24 -5.28
C ILE A 36 18.74 -25.14 -3.88
N GLY A 37 19.10 -23.93 -3.43
CA GLY A 37 19.51 -23.67 -2.05
C GLY A 37 18.44 -24.05 -1.03
N ASN A 38 17.17 -24.11 -1.45
CA ASN A 38 16.06 -24.58 -0.63
C ASN A 38 15.66 -26.02 -0.98
N SER A 39 16.61 -26.95 -0.79
CA SER A 39 16.45 -28.36 -1.14
C SER A 39 15.29 -29.07 -0.43
N LYS A 40 14.77 -28.50 0.66
CA LYS A 40 13.57 -29.00 1.35
C LYS A 40 12.30 -28.81 0.50
N LEU A 41 12.24 -27.75 -0.29
CA LEU A 41 11.08 -27.41 -1.11
C LEU A 41 11.14 -28.06 -2.49
N PHE A 42 12.22 -27.81 -3.24
CA PHE A 42 12.33 -28.23 -4.64
C PHE A 42 13.09 -29.56 -4.82
N GLY A 43 13.59 -30.14 -3.74
CA GLY A 43 14.54 -31.24 -3.82
C GLY A 43 15.88 -30.77 -4.39
N LYS A 44 16.74 -31.72 -4.77
CA LYS A 44 18.05 -31.44 -5.41
C LYS A 44 17.97 -31.36 -6.94
N LYS A 45 16.79 -31.58 -7.53
CA LYS A 45 16.62 -31.68 -8.98
C LYS A 45 16.28 -30.32 -9.57
N VAL A 46 17.10 -29.88 -10.52
CA VAL A 46 16.91 -28.61 -11.26
C VAL A 46 15.69 -28.64 -12.17
N SER A 47 15.13 -29.82 -12.47
CA SER A 47 13.93 -29.95 -13.31
C SER A 47 12.69 -29.35 -12.64
N VAL A 48 12.51 -29.57 -11.32
CA VAL A 48 11.27 -29.20 -10.62
C VAL A 48 10.96 -27.70 -10.71
N PRO A 49 11.90 -26.76 -10.46
CA PRO A 49 11.62 -25.33 -10.67
C PRO A 49 11.37 -24.94 -12.14
N ASN A 50 11.92 -25.68 -13.10
CA ASN A 50 11.70 -25.38 -14.52
C ASN A 50 10.33 -25.86 -14.98
N ASP A 51 9.93 -27.06 -14.57
CA ASP A 51 8.62 -27.64 -14.83
C ASP A 51 7.53 -26.73 -14.23
N LEU A 52 7.70 -26.29 -12.98
CA LEU A 52 6.76 -25.39 -12.34
C LEU A 52 6.69 -24.01 -13.02
N ARG A 53 7.80 -23.46 -13.52
CA ARG A 53 7.74 -22.20 -14.31
C ARG A 53 6.98 -22.39 -15.61
N LYS A 54 7.10 -23.56 -16.25
CA LYS A 54 6.33 -23.87 -17.45
C LYS A 54 4.84 -23.90 -17.12
N GLU A 55 4.45 -24.58 -16.04
CA GLU A 55 3.07 -24.61 -15.55
C GLU A 55 2.54 -23.21 -15.22
N LEU A 56 3.31 -22.40 -14.49
CA LEU A 56 2.93 -21.00 -14.17
C LEU A 56 2.80 -20.13 -15.43
N CYS A 57 3.61 -20.39 -16.46
CA CYS A 57 3.54 -19.68 -17.74
C CYS A 57 2.30 -20.10 -18.53
N GLU A 58 1.99 -21.39 -18.57
CA GLU A 58 0.78 -21.94 -19.21
C GLU A 58 -0.50 -21.45 -18.51
N ALA A 59 -0.47 -21.31 -17.18
CA ALA A 59 -1.56 -20.73 -16.39
C ALA A 59 -1.66 -19.20 -16.49
N GLY A 60 -0.71 -18.54 -17.15
CA GLY A 60 -0.70 -17.09 -17.35
C GLY A 60 -0.31 -16.27 -16.11
N TYR A 61 0.27 -16.89 -15.09
CA TYR A 61 0.77 -16.20 -13.89
C TYR A 61 2.13 -15.52 -14.12
N ILE A 62 2.91 -16.05 -15.06
CA ILE A 62 4.17 -15.45 -15.51
C ILE A 62 4.22 -15.42 -17.04
N ARG A 63 5.03 -14.53 -17.60
CA ARG A 63 5.32 -14.47 -19.04
C ARG A 63 6.81 -14.58 -19.32
N GLU A 64 7.17 -15.35 -20.34
CA GLU A 64 8.53 -15.42 -20.88
C GLU A 64 8.71 -14.28 -21.91
N PHE A 65 9.74 -13.43 -21.77
CA PHE A 65 9.91 -12.25 -22.64
C PHE A 65 11.29 -12.12 -23.31
N ASP A 66 12.26 -13.00 -23.01
CA ASP A 66 13.58 -13.00 -23.64
C ASP A 66 14.21 -14.40 -23.53
N LYS A 67 14.09 -15.21 -24.60
CA LYS A 67 14.65 -16.57 -24.67
C LYS A 67 15.89 -16.60 -25.56
N LYS A 68 17.05 -16.86 -24.97
CA LYS A 68 18.34 -17.04 -25.66
C LYS A 68 18.91 -18.40 -25.33
N GLY A 69 18.62 -19.38 -26.18
CA GLY A 69 19.05 -20.78 -26.01
C GLY A 69 18.47 -21.38 -24.73
N ARG A 70 19.35 -21.76 -23.77
CA ARG A 70 18.95 -22.33 -22.48
C ARG A 70 18.60 -21.27 -21.42
N SER A 71 18.77 -19.99 -21.73
CA SER A 71 18.43 -18.89 -20.82
C SER A 71 17.09 -18.29 -21.23
N ALA A 72 16.19 -18.16 -20.25
CA ALA A 72 14.93 -17.44 -20.40
C ALA A 72 14.82 -16.40 -19.28
N LYS A 73 14.18 -15.27 -19.59
CA LYS A 73 13.72 -14.28 -18.60
C LYS A 73 12.21 -14.39 -18.43
N TYR A 74 11.79 -14.27 -17.19
CA TYR A 74 10.38 -14.32 -16.80
C TYR A 74 9.98 -13.04 -16.10
N GLU A 75 8.73 -12.67 -16.27
CA GLU A 75 8.09 -11.57 -15.55
C GLU A 75 6.76 -12.06 -14.97
N ILE A 76 6.44 -11.61 -13.76
CA ILE A 76 5.14 -11.88 -13.14
C ILE A 76 4.07 -11.01 -13.81
N THR A 77 2.95 -11.63 -14.20
CA THR A 77 1.80 -10.91 -14.76
C THR A 77 0.93 -10.33 -13.64
N GLU A 78 -0.04 -9.49 -13.98
CA GLU A 78 -1.08 -9.04 -13.03
C GLU A 78 -1.80 -10.22 -12.36
N ARG A 79 -2.16 -11.24 -13.14
CA ARG A 79 -2.77 -12.47 -12.64
C ARG A 79 -1.85 -13.20 -11.65
N GLY A 80 -0.56 -13.27 -11.93
CA GLY A 80 0.43 -13.85 -11.02
C GLY A 80 0.54 -13.10 -9.69
N ARG A 81 0.46 -11.77 -9.74
CA ARG A 81 0.44 -10.91 -8.54
C ARG A 81 -0.81 -11.15 -7.70
N GLY A 82 -1.99 -11.25 -8.34
CA GLY A 82 -3.23 -11.61 -7.67
C GLY A 82 -3.14 -12.98 -6.97
N ARG A 83 -2.65 -13.99 -7.70
CA ARG A 83 -2.42 -15.34 -7.14
C ARG A 83 -1.48 -15.32 -5.93
N LEU A 84 -0.43 -14.52 -6.00
CA LEU A 84 0.52 -14.37 -4.89
C LEU A 84 -0.14 -13.72 -3.66
N ALA A 85 -1.07 -12.79 -3.85
CA ALA A 85 -1.78 -12.15 -2.76
C ALA A 85 -2.85 -13.05 -2.11
N GLU A 86 -3.45 -13.97 -2.88
CA GLU A 86 -4.37 -15.00 -2.36
C GLU A 86 -3.65 -16.08 -1.53
N THR A 87 -2.33 -16.19 -1.68
CA THR A 87 -1.54 -17.22 -1.02
C THR A 87 -1.55 -17.01 0.50
N ARG A 88 -1.96 -18.04 1.25
CA ARG A 88 -2.03 -17.98 2.72
C ARG A 88 -0.71 -18.27 3.41
N GLN A 89 0.20 -18.97 2.74
CA GLN A 89 1.47 -19.41 3.30
C GLN A 89 2.62 -18.84 2.49
N PHE A 90 3.42 -18.00 3.14
CA PHE A 90 4.65 -17.50 2.55
C PHE A 90 5.85 -18.29 3.05
N PRO A 91 6.88 -18.46 2.21
CA PRO A 91 8.09 -19.11 2.64
C PRO A 91 8.84 -18.32 3.72
N GLU A 92 9.03 -18.91 4.90
CA GLU A 92 9.83 -18.31 5.98
C GLU A 92 11.26 -17.97 5.53
N SER A 93 11.79 -18.71 4.55
CA SER A 93 13.11 -18.43 3.98
C SER A 93 13.21 -17.10 3.25
N LEU A 94 12.09 -16.43 2.94
CA LEU A 94 12.04 -15.10 2.37
C LEU A 94 12.07 -14.06 3.49
N ASN A 95 13.14 -14.06 4.28
CA ASN A 95 13.42 -13.11 5.38
C ASN A 95 13.57 -11.63 4.96
N LYS A 96 13.13 -11.27 3.75
CA LYS A 96 13.21 -9.92 3.18
C LYS A 96 11.96 -9.59 2.36
N ILE A 97 10.77 -9.81 2.92
CA ILE A 97 9.61 -9.09 2.42
C ILE A 97 9.83 -7.62 2.81
N THR A 98 10.13 -6.77 1.83
CA THR A 98 10.31 -5.34 2.06
C THR A 98 8.94 -4.66 2.13
N GLY A 99 8.85 -3.50 2.79
CA GLY A 99 7.61 -2.72 2.81
C GLY A 99 7.14 -2.31 1.41
N GLU A 100 8.07 -2.12 0.46
CA GLU A 100 7.77 -1.88 -0.95
C GLU A 100 7.00 -3.05 -1.58
N MET A 101 7.42 -4.30 -1.31
CA MET A 101 6.72 -5.48 -1.81
C MET A 101 5.34 -5.64 -1.18
N ILE A 102 5.19 -5.33 0.11
CA ILE A 102 3.89 -5.37 0.78
C ILE A 102 2.96 -4.36 0.12
N ASN A 103 3.41 -3.13 -0.09
CA ASN A 103 2.63 -2.11 -0.79
C ASN A 103 2.26 -2.54 -2.21
N GLU A 104 3.22 -3.12 -2.95
CA GLU A 104 2.97 -3.63 -4.30
C GLU A 104 1.91 -4.74 -4.29
N LEU A 105 1.95 -5.65 -3.31
CA LEU A 105 0.93 -6.68 -3.14
C LEU A 105 -0.43 -6.09 -2.75
N ILE A 106 -0.49 -5.11 -1.84
CA ILE A 106 -1.73 -4.42 -1.45
C ILE A 106 -2.37 -3.73 -2.65
N VAL A 107 -1.58 -3.02 -3.46
CA VAL A 107 -2.07 -2.38 -4.69
C VAL A 107 -2.64 -3.43 -5.63
N CYS A 108 -1.95 -4.55 -5.83
CA CYS A 108 -2.44 -5.64 -6.68
C CYS A 108 -3.75 -6.24 -6.16
N VAL A 109 -3.94 -6.39 -4.85
CA VAL A 109 -5.20 -6.85 -4.26
C VAL A 109 -6.34 -5.87 -4.53
N GLY A 110 -6.09 -4.57 -4.37
CA GLY A 110 -7.09 -3.53 -4.62
C GLY A 110 -7.50 -3.45 -6.10
N GLU A 111 -6.54 -3.53 -7.02
CA GLU A 111 -6.79 -3.52 -8.46
C GLU A 111 -7.52 -4.80 -8.91
N TYR A 112 -7.13 -5.96 -8.37
CA TYR A 112 -7.79 -7.23 -8.64
C TYR A 112 -9.26 -7.19 -8.20
N HIS A 113 -9.54 -6.76 -6.97
CA HIS A 113 -10.93 -6.64 -6.50
C HIS A 113 -11.76 -5.66 -7.36
N SER A 114 -11.15 -4.54 -7.78
CA SER A 114 -11.82 -3.56 -8.65
C SER A 114 -12.20 -4.13 -10.02
N GLN A 115 -11.38 -5.04 -10.58
CA GLN A 115 -11.69 -5.72 -11.85
C GLN A 115 -12.83 -6.75 -11.71
N PHE A 116 -13.00 -7.37 -10.54
CA PHE A 116 -14.10 -8.30 -10.29
C PHE A 116 -15.42 -7.59 -9.94
N ASP A 117 -15.35 -6.47 -9.22
CA ASP A 117 -16.54 -5.66 -8.93
C ASP A 117 -17.15 -5.05 -10.20
N SER A 118 -16.33 -4.75 -11.20
CA SER A 118 -16.80 -4.26 -12.51
C SER A 118 -17.40 -5.36 -13.42
N LEU A 119 -17.29 -6.63 -13.03
CA LEU A 119 -17.97 -7.76 -13.67
C LEU A 119 -19.21 -8.22 -12.89
N ALA A 120 -19.50 -7.63 -11.73
CA ALA A 120 -20.76 -7.83 -11.04
C ALA A 120 -21.91 -7.20 -11.86
N VAL A 121 -22.74 -8.07 -12.42
CA VAL A 121 -23.96 -7.77 -13.18
C VAL A 121 -24.75 -6.65 -12.49
N PRO A 122 -25.27 -5.62 -13.21
CA PRO A 122 -26.11 -4.60 -12.61
C PRO A 122 -27.33 -5.27 -11.99
N ALA A 123 -27.34 -5.33 -10.66
CA ALA A 123 -28.50 -5.74 -9.89
C ALA A 123 -29.66 -4.81 -10.27
N ALA A 124 -30.74 -5.43 -10.71
CA ALA A 124 -31.94 -4.78 -11.21
C ALA A 124 -32.38 -3.62 -10.30
N THR A 125 -32.60 -2.47 -10.95
CA THR A 125 -33.35 -1.32 -10.43
C THR A 125 -34.68 -1.78 -9.84
N ASN A 126 -34.76 -1.90 -8.52
CA ASN A 126 -36.03 -1.88 -7.79
C ASN A 126 -36.15 -0.51 -7.13
N GLN A 127 -36.90 0.37 -7.80
CA GLN A 127 -37.54 1.49 -7.14
C GLN A 127 -38.66 0.95 -6.25
N VAL A 128 -38.59 1.21 -4.96
CA VAL A 128 -39.76 1.16 -4.08
C VAL A 128 -39.85 2.50 -3.39
N GLU A 129 -41.03 3.09 -3.57
CA GLU A 129 -41.45 4.42 -3.16
C GLU A 129 -41.41 4.63 -1.64
N GLU A 130 -41.22 5.89 -1.28
CA GLU A 130 -41.37 6.48 0.04
C GLU A 130 -42.76 6.22 0.64
N THR A 131 -42.86 6.01 1.95
CA THR A 131 -43.95 6.63 2.72
C THR A 131 -43.54 6.95 4.16
N HIS A 132 -43.43 8.26 4.39
CA HIS A 132 -43.68 9.05 5.60
C HIS A 132 -44.16 8.32 6.87
N SER A 133 -43.49 8.58 8.00
CA SER A 133 -44.14 8.77 9.30
C SER A 133 -43.27 9.63 10.20
N GLN A 134 -43.68 10.90 10.33
CA GLN A 134 -43.29 11.81 11.40
C GLN A 134 -43.98 11.37 12.70
N GLU A 135 -43.22 11.24 13.78
CA GLU A 135 -43.75 11.34 15.13
C GLU A 135 -42.83 12.20 16.00
N SER A 136 -43.48 13.09 16.73
CA SER A 136 -43.01 14.26 17.46
C SER A 136 -42.57 13.97 18.91
N ASN A 137 -41.96 15.00 19.52
CA ASN A 137 -41.69 15.24 20.96
C ASN A 137 -40.27 14.89 21.43
N ALA A 138 -39.59 15.67 22.29
CA ALA A 138 -40.02 16.73 23.20
C ALA A 138 -38.90 17.77 23.42
N GLU A 139 -39.34 18.91 23.95
CA GLU A 139 -38.60 20.12 24.32
C GLU A 139 -37.38 19.86 25.22
N ASN A 140 -36.24 20.47 24.87
CA ASN A 140 -35.20 20.79 25.83
C ASN A 140 -34.83 22.27 25.72
N HIS A 141 -35.23 22.98 26.76
CA HIS A 141 -34.89 24.35 27.10
C HIS A 141 -33.40 24.44 27.44
N TYR A 142 -32.63 25.17 26.64
CA TYR A 142 -31.28 25.61 27.01
C TYR A 142 -31.13 27.11 26.74
N ASP A 143 -30.77 27.81 27.80
CA ASP A 143 -30.43 29.23 27.82
C ASP A 143 -29.35 29.57 26.80
N ALA A 144 -29.61 30.66 26.08
CA ALA A 144 -28.77 31.19 25.01
C ALA A 144 -27.43 31.72 25.56
N VAL A 145 -26.33 31.10 25.13
CA VAL A 145 -25.00 31.71 25.16
C VAL A 145 -24.60 32.05 23.72
N PRO A 146 -24.36 33.33 23.36
CA PRO A 146 -23.94 33.71 22.03
C PRO A 146 -22.44 33.49 21.89
N SER A 147 -22.02 32.52 21.07
CA SER A 147 -20.64 32.41 20.60
C SER A 147 -20.62 31.82 19.19
N VAL A 148 -21.12 32.60 18.24
CA VAL A 148 -20.89 32.37 16.82
C VAL A 148 -19.56 33.01 16.46
N THR A 149 -18.46 32.32 16.76
CA THR A 149 -17.16 32.65 16.16
C THR A 149 -17.17 32.03 14.78
N THR A 150 -17.60 32.79 13.77
CA THR A 150 -17.55 32.38 12.36
C THR A 150 -16.09 32.21 11.97
N THR A 151 -15.57 30.99 12.16
CA THR A 151 -14.21 30.62 11.77
C THR A 151 -14.22 30.52 10.24
N THR A 152 -13.67 31.53 9.57
CA THR A 152 -13.45 31.51 8.11
C THR A 152 -12.68 30.26 7.74
N ALA A 153 -13.31 29.35 6.99
CA ALA A 153 -12.70 28.11 6.54
C ALA A 153 -11.49 28.43 5.63
N VAL A 154 -10.32 27.91 5.99
CA VAL A 154 -9.11 28.03 5.17
C VAL A 154 -9.26 27.18 3.92
N SER A 155 -8.98 27.74 2.75
CA SER A 155 -9.05 27.01 1.47
C SER A 155 -8.03 25.87 1.41
N ASN A 156 -8.41 24.75 0.79
CA ASN A 156 -7.54 23.59 0.56
C ASN A 156 -6.25 23.95 -0.20
N ASP A 157 -6.29 24.93 -1.11
CA ASP A 157 -5.09 25.38 -1.84
C ASP A 157 -4.05 26.02 -0.94
N VAL A 158 -4.50 26.73 0.10
CA VAL A 158 -3.65 27.34 1.12
C VAL A 158 -3.01 26.24 1.98
N ILE A 159 -3.80 25.26 2.40
CA ILE A 159 -3.31 24.10 3.18
C ILE A 159 -2.27 23.33 2.36
N ARG A 160 -2.55 23.04 1.08
CA ARG A 160 -1.62 22.33 0.18
C ARG A 160 -0.28 23.06 0.05
N SER A 161 -0.33 24.37 -0.15
CA SER A 161 0.88 25.19 -0.25
C SER A 161 1.66 25.19 1.07
N ALA A 162 0.97 25.33 2.20
CA ALA A 162 1.57 25.30 3.52
C ALA A 162 2.21 23.94 3.85
N VAL A 163 1.63 22.82 3.41
CA VAL A 163 2.20 21.47 3.58
C VAL A 163 3.54 21.35 2.87
N LEU A 164 3.61 21.76 1.60
CA LEU A 164 4.85 21.72 0.83
C LEU A 164 5.93 22.63 1.44
N GLU A 165 5.54 23.81 1.91
CA GLU A 165 6.44 24.74 2.59
C GLU A 165 6.97 24.15 3.91
N ALA A 166 6.08 23.58 4.74
CA ALA A 166 6.44 22.95 5.99
C ALA A 166 7.42 21.78 5.79
N ILE A 167 7.21 20.94 4.77
CA ILE A 167 8.15 19.86 4.42
C ILE A 167 9.54 20.43 4.11
N MET A 168 9.62 21.47 3.27
CA MET A 168 10.90 22.09 2.91
C MET A 168 11.62 22.70 4.10
N GLU A 169 10.88 23.40 4.96
CA GLU A 169 11.46 24.05 6.13
C GLU A 169 11.98 23.02 7.13
N LEU A 170 11.14 22.04 7.51
CA LEU A 170 11.51 20.95 8.41
C LEU A 170 12.72 20.17 7.89
N LYS A 171 12.77 19.94 6.57
CA LYS A 171 13.90 19.31 5.91
C LYS A 171 15.19 20.14 6.02
N ARG A 172 15.11 21.47 5.94
CA ARG A 172 16.28 22.37 6.03
C ARG A 172 16.76 22.59 7.45
N SER A 173 15.86 22.61 8.43
CA SER A 173 16.19 22.91 9.82
C SER A 173 16.42 21.64 10.64
N GLU A 174 15.34 20.96 11.03
CA GLU A 174 15.32 19.89 12.04
C GLU A 174 15.80 18.55 11.47
N PHE A 175 15.47 18.26 10.21
CA PHE A 175 15.67 16.95 9.58
C PHE A 175 16.72 16.98 8.45
N HIS A 176 17.64 17.94 8.45
CA HIS A 176 18.67 18.10 7.41
C HIS A 176 19.58 16.88 7.23
N HIS A 177 19.74 16.07 8.28
CA HIS A 177 20.56 14.85 8.29
C HIS A 177 19.81 13.60 7.80
N ARG A 178 18.47 13.66 7.64
CA ARG A 178 17.65 12.54 7.15
C ARG A 178 17.20 12.81 5.73
N SER A 179 17.01 11.77 4.92
CA SER A 179 16.45 11.93 3.56
C SER A 179 14.96 12.32 3.56
N TYR A 180 14.27 12.16 4.69
CA TYR A 180 12.81 12.25 4.78
C TYR A 180 12.34 12.95 6.07
N VAL A 181 11.13 13.52 6.02
CA VAL A 181 10.49 14.25 7.12
C VAL A 181 9.31 13.44 7.68
N PRO A 182 9.20 13.22 9.00
CA PRO A 182 8.06 12.50 9.58
C PRO A 182 6.73 13.25 9.35
N VAL A 183 5.65 12.53 9.02
CA VAL A 183 4.33 13.15 8.76
C VAL A 183 3.80 13.91 10.00
N TYR A 184 3.98 13.38 11.20
CA TYR A 184 3.51 14.03 12.44
C TYR A 184 4.14 15.43 12.62
N ALA A 185 5.40 15.61 12.21
CA ALA A 185 6.10 16.89 12.30
C ALA A 185 5.49 17.92 11.32
N VAL A 186 5.15 17.47 10.11
CA VAL A 186 4.45 18.29 9.11
C VAL A 186 3.08 18.69 9.64
N ARG A 187 2.27 17.74 10.15
CA ARG A 187 0.94 18.02 10.71
C ARG A 187 1.02 19.01 11.88
N ARG A 188 1.98 18.82 12.79
CA ARG A 188 2.22 19.74 13.91
C ARG A 188 2.49 21.16 13.41
N ARG A 189 3.33 21.31 12.38
CA ARG A 189 3.61 22.63 11.78
C ARG A 189 2.39 23.27 11.12
N ILE A 190 1.54 22.47 10.47
CA ILE A 190 0.26 22.95 9.91
C ILE A 190 -0.69 23.39 11.01
N ARG A 191 -0.77 22.65 12.12
CA ARG A 191 -1.59 23.00 13.28
C ARG A 191 -1.19 24.34 13.86
N GLU A 192 0.11 24.58 14.01
CA GLU A 192 0.67 25.83 14.52
C GLU A 192 0.38 27.02 13.60
N ARG A 193 0.42 26.82 12.27
CA ARG A 193 0.24 27.91 11.28
C ARG A 193 -1.20 28.22 10.93
N LEU A 194 -2.01 27.18 10.73
CA LEU A 194 -3.34 27.28 10.13
C LEU A 194 -4.47 26.79 11.05
N GLY A 195 -4.13 26.40 12.28
CA GLY A 195 -5.08 25.94 13.30
C GLY A 195 -5.39 24.44 13.24
N THR A 196 -6.13 23.98 14.25
CA THR A 196 -6.45 22.57 14.49
C THR A 196 -7.30 21.94 13.39
N GLN A 197 -8.24 22.71 12.81
CA GLN A 197 -9.11 22.23 11.74
C GLN A 197 -8.33 21.88 10.46
N SER A 198 -7.34 22.70 10.09
CA SER A 198 -6.47 22.46 8.94
C SER A 198 -5.54 21.26 9.13
N ALA A 199 -5.26 20.91 10.39
CA ALA A 199 -4.41 19.78 10.77
C ALA A 199 -5.20 18.55 11.21
N SER A 200 -6.53 18.52 11.03
CA SER A 200 -7.36 17.37 11.37
C SER A 200 -6.98 16.14 10.53
N HIS A 201 -7.36 14.94 10.99
CA HIS A 201 -7.17 13.69 10.24
C HIS A 201 -7.82 13.76 8.86
N GLU A 202 -9.08 14.15 8.80
CA GLU A 202 -9.86 14.25 7.57
C GLU A 202 -9.22 15.20 6.54
N THR A 203 -8.95 16.45 6.93
CA THR A 203 -8.46 17.48 6.00
C THR A 203 -7.03 17.21 5.57
N PHE A 204 -6.13 16.98 6.53
CA PHE A 204 -4.71 16.86 6.25
C PHE A 204 -4.39 15.57 5.47
N ASP A 205 -5.02 14.44 5.81
CA ASP A 205 -4.76 13.18 5.11
C ASP A 205 -5.28 13.23 3.67
N SER A 206 -6.41 13.89 3.44
CA SER A 206 -6.95 14.12 2.09
C SER A 206 -5.95 14.92 1.22
N ILE A 207 -5.41 16.02 1.75
CA ILE A 207 -4.40 16.84 1.06
C ILE A 207 -3.11 16.06 0.80
N MET A 208 -2.65 15.26 1.77
CA MET A 208 -1.47 14.41 1.60
C MET A 208 -1.68 13.36 0.49
N LYS A 209 -2.84 12.72 0.43
CA LYS A 209 -3.20 11.77 -0.63
C LYS A 209 -3.23 12.45 -2.01
N GLU A 210 -3.83 13.64 -2.10
CA GLU A 210 -3.82 14.43 -3.35
C GLU A 210 -2.39 14.75 -3.82
N LEU A 211 -1.54 15.24 -2.92
CA LEU A 211 -0.15 15.58 -3.24
C LEU A 211 0.66 14.37 -3.68
N TRP A 212 0.41 13.21 -3.07
CA TRP A 212 1.02 11.95 -3.46
C TRP A 212 0.57 11.49 -4.85
N ASN A 213 -0.74 11.52 -5.13
CA ASN A 213 -1.31 11.19 -6.44
C ASN A 213 -0.77 12.11 -7.55
N GLN A 214 -0.54 13.39 -7.24
CA GLN A 214 0.06 14.37 -8.16
C GLN A 214 1.59 14.23 -8.29
N LYS A 215 2.21 13.24 -7.64
CA LYS A 215 3.68 13.03 -7.59
C LYS A 215 4.43 14.30 -7.14
N LYS A 216 3.85 15.07 -6.21
CA LYS A 216 4.52 16.21 -5.58
C LYS A 216 5.30 15.80 -4.33
N ILE A 217 4.87 14.72 -3.71
CA ILE A 217 5.52 14.09 -2.57
C ILE A 217 5.61 12.58 -2.79
N ARG A 218 6.55 11.95 -2.09
CA ARG A 218 6.67 10.51 -1.95
C ARG A 218 6.43 10.13 -0.50
N LEU A 219 5.53 9.17 -0.28
CA LEU A 219 5.30 8.57 1.03
C LEU A 219 6.20 7.34 1.19
N VAL A 220 6.95 7.30 2.29
CA VAL A 220 7.84 6.20 2.62
C VAL A 220 7.33 5.55 3.90
N ALA A 221 6.92 4.29 3.80
CA ALA A 221 6.51 3.49 4.93
C ALA A 221 7.71 3.19 5.85
N THR A 222 7.49 3.31 7.15
CA THR A 222 8.41 2.80 8.18
C THR A 222 7.67 1.93 9.18
N THR A 223 8.41 1.00 9.76
CA THR A 223 7.98 0.16 10.90
C THR A 223 8.55 0.66 12.23
N ASP A 224 9.17 1.85 12.23
CA ASP A 224 9.79 2.41 13.44
C ASP A 224 8.73 2.95 14.40
N LEU A 225 8.26 2.08 15.29
CA LEU A 225 7.27 2.39 16.33
C LEU A 225 7.90 2.97 17.60
N SER A 226 9.17 3.38 17.59
CA SER A 226 9.81 3.95 18.78
C SER A 226 9.35 5.39 19.10
N LEU A 227 8.29 5.87 18.45
CA LEU A 227 7.76 7.22 18.65
C LEU A 227 6.88 7.27 19.91
N PRO A 228 6.91 8.37 20.65
CA PRO A 228 5.99 8.59 21.77
C PRO A 228 4.54 8.70 21.28
N GLU A 229 3.59 8.39 22.17
CA GLU A 229 2.16 8.26 21.87
C GLU A 229 1.54 9.50 21.21
N ASP A 230 1.98 10.70 21.61
CA ASP A 230 1.54 11.97 21.03
C ASP A 230 1.91 12.09 19.54
N GLN A 231 3.06 11.54 19.14
CA GLN A 231 3.51 11.52 17.76
C GLN A 231 2.82 10.43 16.94
N LEU A 232 2.46 9.31 17.58
CA LEU A 232 1.68 8.25 16.93
C LEU A 232 0.26 8.71 16.58
N GLN A 233 -0.38 9.50 17.45
CA GLN A 233 -1.70 10.09 17.19
C GLN A 233 -1.71 11.09 16.03
N ASP A 234 -0.59 11.79 15.84
CA ASP A 234 -0.41 12.77 14.76
C ASP A 234 0.10 12.15 13.45
N ALA A 235 0.55 10.90 13.47
CA ALA A 235 0.98 10.20 12.27
C ALA A 235 -0.21 9.88 11.35
N LEU A 236 0.08 9.65 10.07
CA LEU A 236 -0.91 9.17 9.11
C LEU A 236 -0.96 7.64 9.24
N PRO A 237 -2.05 7.06 9.77
CA PRO A 237 -2.10 5.62 10.02
C PRO A 237 -2.20 4.87 8.69
N GLY A 238 -1.20 4.04 8.40
CA GLY A 238 -1.33 2.98 7.40
C GLY A 238 -1.99 1.74 7.98
N GLU A 239 -2.42 0.84 7.10
CA GLU A 239 -2.76 -0.52 7.51
C GLU A 239 -1.58 -1.15 8.27
N GLY A 240 -1.88 -1.84 9.38
CA GLY A 240 -0.88 -2.56 10.18
C GLY A 240 0.05 -1.71 11.06
N ARG A 241 -0.36 -0.50 11.47
CA ARG A 241 0.47 0.45 12.28
C ARG A 241 1.70 0.96 11.53
N THR A 242 1.65 0.98 10.20
CA THR A 242 2.71 1.56 9.38
C THR A 242 2.68 3.08 9.51
N LEU A 243 3.83 3.69 9.81
CA LEU A 243 3.97 5.14 9.85
C LEU A 243 4.55 5.62 8.54
N PHE A 244 4.10 6.77 8.05
CA PHE A 244 4.64 7.35 6.82
C PHE A 244 5.58 8.51 7.12
N TYR A 245 6.65 8.57 6.33
CA TYR A 245 7.52 9.71 6.17
C TYR A 245 7.29 10.33 4.79
N VAL A 246 7.62 11.60 4.66
CA VAL A 246 7.41 12.37 3.43
C VAL A 246 8.75 12.85 2.89
N GLU A 247 8.93 12.65 1.60
CA GLU A 247 9.97 13.29 0.81
C GLU A 247 9.32 14.08 -0.32
N ARG A 248 9.92 15.19 -0.74
CA ARG A 248 9.45 15.90 -1.94
C ARG A 248 9.93 15.12 -3.16
N ALA A 249 9.01 14.83 -4.08
CA ALA A 249 9.32 14.11 -5.32
C ALA A 249 10.08 14.99 -6.33
#